data_AF-A0A7M7HG86-F1
#
_entry.id   AF-A0A7M7HG86-F1
#
_cell.length_a   1.000
_cell.length_b   1.000
_cell.length_c   1.000
_cell.angle_alpha   90.00
_cell.angle_beta   90.00
_cell.angle_gamma   90.00
#
_symmetry.space_group_name_H-M   'P 1'
#
loop_
_entity.id
_entity.type
_entity.pdbx_description
1 polymer ?
#
loop_
_entity_poly.entity_id
_entity_poly.type
_entity_poly.pdbx_seq_one_letter_code
_entity_poly.pdbx_strand_id
1 'polypeptide(L)'
;MTIHNTLDNEVEIEPFIKQLTVTMDGCIIVLSSHNVLYTSQYHQKVLIKHSSLAVPDNDLAIYTNFVDQIYILQLDGNEAERTSYSLKADMGSIVNQLEHTECMYFQFKEGPQYEVYYVDLRDSAIIWAQLVYSADRYNDIETVINRPDKLIVEEQVMTDFNPGSKLIKKIFRVRSNFLFEEGRRYEEALALATGLVTIEMRPRRLGIGCHSPSKMVSELEIGCPPHRHIRVHKPTECQDYGSYIINRRSYVQENDEPPATEMVVEYDKQLYGCPIILTVKDVFKPEIDLYDEDVFVESMTAGFVMWEDNGRHDFTYTASMQSAGCLRLAQTWEKMKEGVSDDLPVKDIWGPHNYKSCFLYEVTETRLLHDSYQILNQSGDNSVRWLATGDDQLYLFSLHVVDPYYSYCSLEARVAVIVSDESLVEVRETPLLRISLGTFAGLTGSILIATYFYYRRGHIHDLAQDLHHNYGEKAEPEEDHEQGDNSDD
;
A
#
# COMPACT_ATOMS: atom_id res chain seq x y z
N MET A 1 19.94 12.54 -60.78
CA MET A 1 20.87 12.36 -61.93
C MET A 1 20.30 11.25 -62.78
N THR A 2 20.05 11.53 -64.06
CA THR A 2 19.41 10.62 -65.01
C THR A 2 20.33 9.43 -65.30
N ILE A 3 19.79 8.20 -65.24
CA ILE A 3 20.53 6.97 -65.52
C ILE A 3 20.56 6.75 -67.04
N HIS A 4 21.76 6.76 -67.61
CA HIS A 4 22.03 6.15 -68.91
C HIS A 4 22.59 4.75 -68.68
N ASN A 5 21.90 3.75 -69.19
CA ASN A 5 22.41 2.38 -69.32
C ASN A 5 23.48 2.34 -70.42
N THR A 6 24.68 1.94 -70.05
CA THR A 6 25.62 1.24 -70.93
C THR A 6 26.22 0.09 -70.13
N LEU A 7 26.01 -1.13 -70.63
CA LEU A 7 26.64 -2.34 -70.14
C LEU A 7 28.16 -2.22 -70.29
N ASP A 8 28.86 -2.14 -69.16
CA ASP A 8 30.17 -2.77 -68.98
C ASP A 8 29.98 -3.82 -67.88
N ASN A 9 30.21 -5.08 -68.23
CA ASN A 9 30.00 -6.26 -67.37
C ASN A 9 31.15 -6.42 -66.38
N GLU A 10 31.21 -5.55 -65.38
CA GLU A 10 31.84 -5.81 -64.08
C GLU A 10 31.11 -4.95 -63.05
N VAL A 11 30.13 -5.55 -62.38
CA VAL A 11 29.55 -4.96 -61.18
C VAL A 11 30.58 -5.20 -60.08
N GLU A 12 31.35 -4.19 -59.73
CA GLU A 12 32.00 -4.14 -58.41
C GLU A 12 30.85 -4.21 -57.39
N ILE A 13 30.57 -5.41 -56.88
CA ILE A 13 29.59 -5.59 -55.81
C ILE A 13 30.22 -4.97 -54.58
N GLU A 14 29.71 -3.81 -54.15
CA GLU A 14 30.11 -3.21 -52.88
C GLU A 14 30.04 -4.28 -51.75
N PRO A 15 30.99 -4.30 -50.81
CA PRO A 15 30.99 -5.27 -49.73
C PRO A 15 29.68 -5.16 -48.94
N PHE A 16 28.84 -6.20 -48.97
CA PHE A 16 27.60 -6.27 -48.21
C PHE A 16 27.79 -7.14 -46.95
N ILE A 17 26.87 -7.00 -45.99
CA ILE A 17 26.87 -7.82 -44.78
C ILE A 17 26.35 -9.21 -45.12
N LYS A 18 27.23 -10.23 -45.04
CA LYS A 18 26.89 -11.63 -45.25
C LYS A 18 26.19 -12.22 -44.03
N GLN A 19 26.66 -11.90 -42.83
CA GLN A 19 26.10 -12.39 -41.57
C GLN A 19 26.28 -11.36 -40.44
N LEU A 20 25.30 -11.29 -39.55
CA LEU A 20 25.34 -10.53 -38.29
C LEU A 20 25.04 -11.50 -37.15
N THR A 21 25.86 -11.49 -36.10
CA THR A 21 25.59 -12.24 -34.86
C THR A 21 25.95 -11.40 -33.64
N VAL A 22 25.33 -11.69 -32.50
CA VAL A 22 25.55 -11.00 -31.23
C VAL A 22 25.82 -12.06 -30.16
N THR A 23 26.92 -11.91 -29.44
CA THR A 23 27.28 -12.77 -28.30
C THR A 23 26.49 -12.37 -27.06
N MET A 24 26.42 -13.24 -26.03
CA MET A 24 25.70 -12.91 -24.79
C MET A 24 26.35 -11.74 -24.02
N ASP A 25 27.65 -11.49 -24.20
CA ASP A 25 28.34 -10.32 -23.66
C ASP A 25 28.13 -9.02 -24.47
N GLY A 26 27.26 -9.04 -25.48
CA GLY A 26 26.87 -7.86 -26.26
C GLY A 26 27.90 -7.43 -27.31
N CYS A 27 28.81 -8.32 -27.71
CA CYS A 27 29.68 -8.09 -28.85
C CYS A 27 28.92 -8.36 -30.15
N ILE A 28 28.87 -7.36 -31.01
CA ILE A 28 28.30 -7.43 -32.36
C ILE A 28 29.40 -7.90 -33.29
N ILE A 29 29.15 -8.98 -34.01
CA ILE A 29 30.06 -9.58 -34.97
C ILE A 29 29.42 -9.50 -36.36
N VAL A 30 30.15 -8.91 -37.31
CA VAL A 30 29.71 -8.70 -38.69
C VAL A 30 30.69 -9.43 -39.61
N LEU A 31 30.17 -10.32 -40.46
CA LEU A 31 30.92 -10.94 -41.55
C LEU A 31 30.51 -10.28 -42.86
N SER A 32 31.47 -9.77 -43.63
CA SER A 32 31.21 -9.22 -44.97
C SER A 32 31.22 -10.29 -46.07
N SER A 33 30.74 -9.93 -47.26
CA SER A 33 30.81 -10.77 -48.46
C SER A 33 32.24 -11.10 -48.91
N HIS A 34 33.21 -10.29 -48.53
CA HIS A 34 34.64 -10.55 -48.76
C HIS A 34 35.29 -11.36 -47.63
N ASN A 35 34.49 -12.07 -46.83
CA ASN A 35 34.96 -12.89 -45.71
C ASN A 35 35.75 -12.09 -44.67
N VAL A 36 35.52 -10.78 -44.57
CA VAL A 36 36.17 -9.92 -43.56
C VAL A 36 35.30 -9.88 -42.31
N LEU A 37 35.92 -10.19 -41.18
CA LEU A 37 35.28 -10.11 -39.87
C LEU A 37 35.44 -8.70 -39.29
N TYR A 38 34.34 -8.13 -38.81
CA TYR A 38 34.32 -6.91 -38.02
C TYR A 38 33.66 -7.18 -36.68
N THR A 39 34.13 -6.50 -35.64
CA THR A 39 33.43 -6.49 -34.35
C THR A 39 33.21 -5.08 -33.83
N SER A 40 32.19 -4.94 -33.00
CA SER A 40 31.91 -3.75 -32.20
C SER A 40 31.30 -4.20 -30.89
N GLN A 41 31.50 -3.46 -29.81
CA GLN A 41 30.67 -3.66 -28.63
C GLN A 41 29.38 -2.85 -28.73
N TYR A 42 28.34 -3.29 -28.02
CA TYR A 42 27.12 -2.51 -27.85
C TYR A 42 27.47 -1.06 -27.40
N HIS A 43 26.78 -0.07 -28.00
CA HIS A 43 27.03 1.37 -27.85
C HIS A 43 28.36 1.94 -28.40
N GLN A 44 29.24 1.14 -29.00
CA GLN A 44 30.39 1.66 -29.75
C GLN A 44 29.97 2.04 -31.18
N LYS A 45 30.48 3.18 -31.66
CA LYS A 45 30.27 3.67 -33.04
C LYS A 45 31.35 3.21 -34.02
N VAL A 46 32.21 2.30 -33.60
CA VAL A 46 33.40 1.88 -34.34
C VAL A 46 33.34 0.38 -34.59
N LEU A 47 33.51 0.00 -35.84
CA LEU A 47 33.72 -1.40 -36.24
C LEU A 47 35.23 -1.64 -36.37
N ILE A 48 35.72 -2.64 -35.65
CA ILE A 48 37.11 -3.08 -35.66
C ILE A 48 37.23 -4.17 -36.70
N LYS A 49 38.05 -3.95 -37.72
CA LYS A 49 38.37 -4.96 -38.74
C LYS A 49 39.39 -5.95 -38.16
N HIS A 50 39.10 -7.24 -38.28
CA HIS A 50 40.01 -8.31 -37.88
C HIS A 50 40.87 -8.74 -39.07
N SER A 51 42.18 -8.88 -38.85
CA SER A 51 43.17 -9.19 -39.90
C SER A 51 43.41 -10.68 -40.10
N SER A 52 42.88 -11.53 -39.22
CA SER A 52 43.17 -12.98 -39.15
C SER A 52 42.23 -13.87 -39.97
N LEU A 53 41.13 -13.33 -40.52
CA LEU A 53 40.26 -14.03 -41.48
C LEU A 53 40.49 -13.48 -42.89
N ALA A 54 41.58 -13.90 -43.52
CA ALA A 54 41.78 -13.72 -44.94
C ALA A 54 41.93 -15.12 -45.56
N VAL A 55 40.82 -15.86 -45.65
CA VAL A 55 40.75 -17.07 -46.47
C VAL A 55 40.06 -16.68 -47.78
N PRO A 56 40.82 -16.49 -48.87
CA PRO A 56 40.21 -16.30 -50.17
C PRO A 56 39.54 -17.61 -50.62
N ASP A 57 38.35 -17.48 -51.21
CA ASP A 57 37.64 -18.48 -52.02
C ASP A 57 36.69 -19.51 -51.35
N ASN A 58 36.54 -19.54 -50.02
CA ASN A 58 35.54 -20.43 -49.39
C ASN A 58 34.34 -19.68 -48.78
N ASP A 59 33.17 -20.30 -48.79
CA ASP A 59 31.99 -19.76 -48.14
C ASP A 59 32.13 -19.88 -46.62
N LEU A 60 32.42 -18.76 -45.95
CA LEU A 60 32.50 -18.72 -44.49
C LEU A 60 31.15 -18.42 -43.85
N ALA A 61 30.90 -19.05 -42.70
CA ALA A 61 29.82 -18.73 -41.77
C ALA A 61 30.35 -18.72 -40.33
N ILE A 62 29.73 -17.91 -39.47
CA ILE A 62 30.06 -17.81 -38.05
C ILE A 62 29.02 -18.57 -37.24
N TYR A 63 29.46 -19.37 -36.29
CA TYR A 63 28.59 -20.08 -35.37
C TYR A 63 29.04 -19.87 -33.92
N THR A 64 28.12 -19.49 -33.05
CA THR A 64 28.33 -19.40 -31.60
C THR A 64 27.58 -20.54 -30.91
N ASN A 65 28.23 -21.17 -29.93
CA ASN A 65 27.54 -22.13 -29.07
C ASN A 65 26.90 -21.43 -27.84
N PHE A 66 26.25 -22.22 -26.99
CA PHE A 66 25.57 -21.74 -25.77
C PHE A 66 26.50 -21.20 -24.68
N VAL A 67 27.82 -21.26 -24.85
CA VAL A 67 28.83 -20.69 -23.95
C VAL A 67 29.65 -19.58 -24.65
N ASP A 68 29.11 -18.97 -25.71
CA ASP A 68 29.75 -17.89 -26.49
C ASP A 68 31.11 -18.25 -27.11
N GLN A 69 31.40 -19.53 -27.31
CA GLN A 69 32.55 -19.93 -28.11
C GLN A 69 32.23 -19.73 -29.59
N ILE A 70 33.06 -18.93 -30.25
CA ILE A 70 32.92 -18.60 -31.67
C ILE A 70 33.65 -19.65 -32.49
N TYR A 71 32.96 -20.17 -33.50
CA TYR A 71 33.50 -21.07 -34.50
C TYR A 71 33.34 -20.45 -35.88
N ILE A 72 34.35 -20.66 -36.72
CA ILE A 72 34.27 -20.36 -38.14
C ILE A 72 34.01 -21.68 -38.85
N LEU A 73 32.94 -21.69 -39.62
CA LEU A 73 32.56 -22.79 -40.50
C LEU A 73 33.03 -22.42 -41.91
N GLN A 74 33.93 -23.23 -42.44
CA GLN A 74 34.38 -23.14 -43.81
C GLN A 74 33.62 -24.18 -44.63
N LEU A 75 32.80 -23.72 -45.56
CA LEU A 75 32.01 -24.57 -46.45
C LEU A 75 32.80 -24.79 -47.74
N ASP A 76 33.08 -26.06 -48.05
CA ASP A 76 33.67 -26.49 -49.31
C ASP A 76 32.76 -27.56 -49.95
N GLY A 77 31.84 -27.10 -50.80
CA GLY A 77 30.80 -27.95 -51.38
C GLY A 77 29.90 -28.59 -50.32
N ASN A 78 30.08 -29.90 -50.08
CA ASN A 78 29.30 -30.69 -49.11
C ASN A 78 30.04 -30.95 -47.79
N GLU A 79 31.28 -30.49 -47.65
CA GLU A 79 32.06 -30.65 -46.41
C GLU A 79 32.12 -29.31 -45.65
N ALA A 80 31.94 -29.39 -44.33
CA ALA A 80 32.00 -28.23 -43.44
C ALA A 80 33.13 -28.45 -42.43
N GLU A 81 34.19 -27.67 -42.55
CA GLU A 81 35.28 -27.66 -41.57
C GLU A 81 34.99 -26.62 -40.48
N ARG A 82 35.18 -27.02 -39.22
CA ARG A 82 34.94 -26.15 -38.05
C ARG A 82 36.25 -25.81 -37.37
N THR A 83 36.57 -24.52 -37.30
CA THR A 83 37.72 -24.00 -36.55
C THR A 83 37.25 -23.12 -35.39
N SER A 84 37.89 -23.25 -34.22
CA SER A 84 37.60 -22.39 -33.07
C SER A 84 38.27 -21.03 -33.24
N TYR A 85 37.53 -19.94 -33.08
CA TYR A 85 38.03 -18.59 -33.18
C TYR A 85 38.02 -17.89 -31.83
N SER A 86 39.20 -17.43 -31.37
CA SER A 86 39.32 -16.71 -30.10
C SER A 86 39.25 -15.21 -30.32
N LEU A 87 38.03 -14.67 -30.28
CA LEU A 87 37.81 -13.23 -30.45
C LEU A 87 38.56 -12.39 -29.41
N LYS A 88 38.62 -12.84 -28.15
CA LYS A 88 39.36 -12.13 -27.08
C LYS A 88 40.86 -12.03 -27.37
N ALA A 89 41.47 -13.10 -27.88
CA ALA A 89 42.89 -13.09 -28.22
C ALA A 89 43.16 -12.17 -29.42
N ASP A 90 42.31 -12.22 -30.43
CA ASP A 90 42.45 -11.40 -31.63
C ASP A 90 42.21 -9.90 -31.33
N MET A 91 41.17 -9.58 -30.54
CA MET A 91 40.95 -8.22 -30.02
C MET A 91 42.13 -7.72 -29.19
N GLY A 92 42.72 -8.57 -28.33
CA GLY A 92 43.91 -8.20 -27.57
C GLY A 92 45.10 -7.85 -28.47
N SER A 93 45.30 -8.61 -29.56
CA SER A 93 46.34 -8.32 -30.56
C SER A 93 46.08 -7.01 -31.30
N ILE A 94 44.85 -6.76 -31.74
CA ILE A 94 44.46 -5.55 -32.47
C ILE A 94 44.56 -4.31 -31.57
N VAL A 95 44.06 -4.41 -30.33
CA VAL A 95 44.12 -3.32 -29.34
C VAL A 95 45.56 -2.91 -29.07
N ASN A 96 46.49 -3.86 -28.96
CA ASN A 96 47.91 -3.58 -28.74
C ASN A 96 48.61 -2.95 -29.96
N GLN A 97 48.10 -3.17 -31.18
CA GLN A 97 48.68 -2.62 -32.42
C GLN A 97 48.14 -1.24 -32.78
N LEU A 98 46.96 -0.89 -32.29
CA LEU A 98 46.34 0.42 -32.51
C LEU A 98 46.89 1.42 -31.49
N GLU A 99 47.70 2.39 -31.95
CA GLU A 99 48.02 3.56 -31.14
C GLU A 99 46.71 4.29 -30.75
N HIS A 100 46.52 4.64 -29.47
CA HIS A 100 45.33 5.31 -28.89
C HIS A 100 44.12 4.43 -28.48
N THR A 101 44.32 3.15 -28.15
CA THR A 101 43.26 2.25 -27.63
C THR A 101 43.12 2.22 -26.11
N GLU A 102 43.94 2.97 -25.37
CA GLU A 102 43.87 3.03 -23.92
C GLU A 102 42.45 3.37 -23.45
N CYS A 103 41.97 2.65 -22.43
CA CYS A 103 40.65 2.92 -21.90
C CYS A 103 40.58 4.37 -21.38
N MET A 104 39.51 5.06 -21.78
CA MET A 104 39.27 6.47 -21.48
C MET A 104 38.73 6.68 -20.05
N TYR A 105 38.58 5.61 -19.28
CA TYR A 105 38.21 5.64 -17.87
C TYR A 105 38.82 4.44 -17.13
N PHE A 106 38.94 4.54 -15.82
CA PHE A 106 39.38 3.45 -14.94
C PHE A 106 38.19 2.67 -14.38
N GLN A 107 37.08 3.36 -14.10
CA GLN A 107 35.91 2.75 -13.49
C GLN A 107 34.62 3.50 -13.86
N PHE A 108 33.55 2.75 -14.09
CA PHE A 108 32.19 3.25 -14.16
C PHE A 108 31.30 2.44 -13.20
N LYS A 109 30.54 3.11 -12.35
CA LYS A 109 29.58 2.50 -11.41
C LYS A 109 28.24 3.19 -11.52
N GLU A 110 27.18 2.42 -11.34
CA GLU A 110 25.80 2.91 -11.24
C GLU A 110 25.19 2.41 -9.94
N GLY A 111 24.29 3.19 -9.36
CA GLY A 111 23.49 2.76 -8.23
C GLY A 111 22.28 3.65 -7.99
N PRO A 112 21.29 3.21 -7.21
CA PRO A 112 21.04 1.81 -6.82
C PRO A 112 20.88 0.87 -8.03
N GLN A 113 20.84 -0.44 -7.82
CA GLN A 113 20.65 -1.42 -8.90
C GLN A 113 19.37 -2.22 -8.64
N TYR A 114 18.22 -1.63 -8.96
CA TYR A 114 16.95 -2.34 -9.05
C TYR A 114 16.68 -2.75 -10.50
N GLU A 115 15.83 -3.76 -10.71
CA GLU A 115 15.37 -4.13 -12.05
C GLU A 115 14.52 -2.99 -12.64
N VAL A 116 13.51 -2.53 -11.89
CA VAL A 116 12.64 -1.38 -12.22
C VAL A 116 12.45 -0.52 -10.97
N TYR A 117 12.43 0.80 -11.15
CA TYR A 117 12.06 1.77 -10.11
C TYR A 117 10.60 2.18 -10.27
N TYR A 118 9.77 1.89 -9.27
CA TYR A 118 8.39 2.40 -9.24
C TYR A 118 8.36 3.80 -8.65
N VAL A 119 7.69 4.74 -9.33
CA VAL A 119 7.56 6.13 -8.89
C VAL A 119 6.09 6.54 -8.93
N ASP A 120 5.47 6.61 -7.75
CA ASP A 120 4.15 7.18 -7.58
C ASP A 120 4.19 8.73 -7.54
N LEU A 121 3.02 9.37 -7.46
CA LEU A 121 2.86 10.83 -7.51
C LEU A 121 3.74 11.60 -6.51
N ARG A 122 3.83 11.11 -5.27
CA ARG A 122 4.58 11.75 -4.19
C ARG A 122 5.94 11.10 -3.94
N ASP A 123 6.25 10.03 -4.67
CA ASP A 123 7.51 9.34 -4.52
C ASP A 123 8.63 10.07 -5.27
N SER A 124 9.86 9.79 -4.87
CA SER A 124 11.03 10.22 -5.62
C SER A 124 12.06 9.10 -5.68
N ALA A 125 12.54 8.80 -6.87
CA ALA A 125 13.66 7.88 -7.05
C ALA A 125 14.97 8.66 -7.14
N ILE A 126 16.04 8.06 -6.60
CA ILE A 126 17.40 8.59 -6.70
C ILE A 126 18.23 7.58 -7.46
N ILE A 127 18.80 8.01 -8.58
CA ILE A 127 19.66 7.20 -9.45
C ILE A 127 20.95 7.97 -9.65
N TRP A 128 22.10 7.30 -9.61
CA TRP A 128 23.39 7.94 -9.77
C TRP A 128 24.35 7.08 -10.58
N ALA A 129 25.27 7.76 -11.27
CA ALA A 129 26.41 7.16 -11.93
C ALA A 129 27.70 7.85 -11.48
N GLN A 130 28.77 7.08 -11.42
CA GLN A 130 30.10 7.53 -11.05
C GLN A 130 31.12 7.07 -12.07
N LEU A 131 31.95 8.00 -12.54
CA LEU A 131 33.00 7.78 -13.51
C LEU A 131 34.34 8.21 -12.90
N VAL A 132 35.34 7.35 -12.98
CA VAL A 132 36.73 7.66 -12.61
C VAL A 132 37.59 7.56 -13.86
N TYR A 133 38.35 8.60 -14.20
CA TYR A 133 39.14 8.66 -15.44
C TYR A 133 40.47 9.41 -15.25
N SER A 134 41.37 9.32 -16.23
CA SER A 134 42.69 9.97 -16.18
C SER A 134 42.57 11.50 -16.13
N ALA A 135 43.34 12.16 -15.28
CA ALA A 135 43.34 13.62 -15.19
C ALA A 135 43.77 14.31 -16.50
N ASP A 136 44.60 13.62 -17.30
CA ASP A 136 45.20 14.10 -18.54
C ASP A 136 44.27 13.98 -19.75
N ARG A 137 43.19 13.20 -19.63
CA ARG A 137 42.23 12.97 -20.73
C ARG A 137 40.82 13.25 -20.25
N TYR A 138 40.18 14.27 -20.79
CA TYR A 138 38.80 14.60 -20.41
C TYR A 138 37.81 13.47 -20.76
N ASN A 139 36.96 13.12 -19.79
CA ASN A 139 35.79 12.27 -19.93
C ASN A 139 34.65 12.82 -19.04
N ASP A 140 33.43 12.36 -19.28
CA ASP A 140 32.23 12.81 -18.59
C ASP A 140 31.14 11.74 -18.63
N ILE A 141 30.04 11.94 -17.92
CA ILE A 141 28.84 11.09 -17.96
C ILE A 141 27.80 11.77 -18.85
N GLU A 142 27.51 11.15 -20.00
CA GLU A 142 26.41 11.50 -20.88
C GLU A 142 25.12 10.84 -20.38
N THR A 143 24.02 11.61 -20.37
CA THR A 143 22.71 11.13 -19.94
C THR A 143 21.70 11.25 -21.08
N VAL A 144 20.92 10.19 -21.32
CA VAL A 144 19.83 10.15 -22.28
C VAL A 144 18.57 9.70 -21.56
N ILE A 145 17.52 10.52 -21.60
CA ILE A 145 16.23 10.21 -20.97
C ILE A 145 15.19 10.02 -22.06
N ASN A 146 14.55 8.86 -22.08
CA ASN A 146 13.39 8.61 -22.92
C ASN A 146 12.13 9.18 -22.26
N ARG A 147 11.25 9.83 -23.02
CA ARG A 147 10.00 10.45 -22.50
C ARG A 147 10.23 11.36 -21.27
N PRO A 148 11.12 12.37 -21.37
CA PRO A 148 11.43 13.26 -20.25
C PRO A 148 10.22 14.09 -19.79
N ASP A 149 9.19 14.23 -20.62
CA ASP A 149 7.94 14.93 -20.33
C ASP A 149 7.16 14.36 -19.13
N LYS A 150 7.38 13.07 -18.80
CA LYS A 150 6.74 12.39 -17.66
C LYS A 150 7.42 12.67 -16.32
N LEU A 151 8.63 13.22 -16.35
CA LEU A 151 9.48 13.37 -15.17
C LEU A 151 9.80 14.84 -14.89
N ILE A 152 9.95 15.14 -13.60
CA ILE A 152 10.74 16.27 -13.16
C ILE A 152 12.06 15.72 -12.64
N VAL A 153 13.15 16.24 -13.19
CA VAL A 153 14.50 15.73 -12.99
C VAL A 153 15.36 16.82 -12.36
N GLU A 154 15.92 16.52 -11.20
CA GLU A 154 16.88 17.35 -10.50
C GLU A 154 18.26 16.68 -10.58
N GLU A 155 19.21 17.33 -11.27
CA GLU A 155 20.58 16.83 -11.45
C GLU A 155 21.53 17.51 -10.44
N GLN A 156 22.32 16.70 -9.74
CA GLN A 156 23.43 17.12 -8.92
C GLN A 156 24.73 16.48 -9.42
N VAL A 157 25.76 17.29 -9.65
CA VAL A 157 27.08 16.83 -10.12
C VAL A 157 28.12 17.08 -9.05
N MET A 158 28.85 16.04 -8.67
CA MET A 158 29.99 16.10 -7.75
C MET A 158 31.27 15.77 -8.53
N THR A 159 32.33 16.53 -8.29
CA THR A 159 33.63 16.30 -8.93
C THR A 159 34.75 16.31 -7.89
N ASP A 160 35.60 15.28 -7.91
CA ASP A 160 36.75 15.15 -7.03
C ASP A 160 38.03 14.98 -7.86
N PHE A 161 39.14 15.55 -7.38
CA PHE A 161 40.44 15.54 -8.04
C PHE A 161 41.44 14.78 -7.19
N ASN A 162 42.02 13.72 -7.78
CA ASN A 162 43.08 12.93 -7.17
C ASN A 162 44.34 13.01 -8.05
N PRO A 163 45.55 12.80 -7.50
CA PRO A 163 46.75 12.71 -8.32
C PRO A 163 46.59 11.67 -9.44
N GLY A 164 46.68 12.12 -10.71
CA GLY A 164 46.53 11.29 -11.90
C GLY A 164 45.10 10.89 -12.29
N SER A 165 44.06 11.24 -11.50
CA SER A 165 42.68 10.87 -11.82
C SER A 165 41.63 11.91 -11.42
N LYS A 166 40.51 11.90 -12.12
CA LYS A 166 39.31 12.71 -11.82
C LYS A 166 38.13 11.78 -11.60
N LEU A 167 37.31 12.08 -10.61
CA LEU A 167 36.05 11.41 -10.34
C LEU A 167 34.91 12.39 -10.62
N ILE A 168 33.90 11.92 -11.35
CA ILE A 168 32.63 12.62 -11.55
C ILE A 168 31.53 11.69 -11.05
N LYS A 169 30.63 12.21 -10.20
CA LYS A 169 29.42 11.52 -9.79
C LYS A 169 28.22 12.40 -10.14
N LYS A 170 27.31 11.87 -10.96
CA LYS A 170 26.02 12.49 -11.26
C LYS A 170 24.93 11.79 -10.47
N ILE A 171 24.10 12.55 -9.79
CA ILE A 171 22.96 12.09 -9.00
C ILE A 171 21.71 12.74 -9.59
N PHE A 172 20.75 11.93 -9.98
CA PHE A 172 19.45 12.34 -10.47
C PHE A 172 18.40 12.01 -9.41
N ARG A 173 17.70 13.04 -8.94
CA ARG A 173 16.45 12.87 -8.19
C ARG A 173 15.30 13.08 -9.16
N VAL A 174 14.45 12.08 -9.30
CA VAL A 174 13.35 12.09 -10.26
C VAL A 174 12.02 11.89 -9.56
N ARG A 175 11.01 12.59 -10.05
CA ARG A 175 9.63 12.56 -9.55
C ARG A 175 8.66 12.67 -10.72
N SER A 176 7.41 12.26 -10.49
CA SER A 176 6.35 12.42 -11.48
C SER A 176 6.13 13.90 -11.87
N ASN A 177 5.86 14.15 -13.15
CA ASN A 177 5.41 15.44 -13.69
C ASN A 177 3.88 15.50 -13.85
N PHE A 178 3.13 14.91 -12.92
CA PHE A 178 1.68 14.94 -12.97
C PHE A 178 1.14 16.34 -12.62
N LEU A 179 0.22 16.82 -13.45
CA LEU A 179 -0.52 18.06 -13.26
C LEU A 179 -1.98 17.84 -13.63
N PHE A 180 -2.90 18.08 -12.70
CA PHE A 180 -4.34 17.96 -12.93
C PHE A 180 -5.05 19.30 -12.72
N GLU A 181 -5.58 19.86 -13.79
CA GLU A 181 -6.40 21.07 -13.73
C GLU A 181 -7.89 20.70 -13.66
N GLU A 182 -8.62 21.31 -12.70
CA GLU A 182 -10.08 21.15 -12.61
C GLU A 182 -10.73 21.49 -13.97
N GLY A 183 -11.48 20.54 -14.54
CA GLY A 183 -12.15 20.70 -15.84
C GLY A 183 -11.49 19.96 -17.01
N ARG A 184 -10.27 19.42 -16.83
CA ARG A 184 -9.70 18.43 -17.77
C ARG A 184 -10.15 17.02 -17.42
N ARG A 185 -10.09 16.11 -18.39
CA ARG A 185 -10.38 14.68 -18.15
C ARG A 185 -9.20 14.07 -17.39
N TYR A 186 -9.46 13.60 -16.17
CA TYR A 186 -8.45 13.01 -15.28
C TYR A 186 -7.69 11.86 -15.95
N GLU A 187 -8.39 10.97 -16.65
CA GLU A 187 -7.80 9.83 -17.37
C GLU A 187 -6.78 10.25 -18.43
N GLU A 188 -7.02 11.38 -19.10
CA GLU A 188 -6.08 11.91 -20.10
C GLU A 188 -4.81 12.44 -19.42
N ALA A 189 -4.96 13.12 -18.28
CA ALA A 189 -3.82 13.57 -17.48
C ALA A 189 -3.00 12.38 -16.93
N LEU A 190 -3.68 11.32 -16.50
CA LEU A 190 -3.06 10.08 -16.02
C LEU A 190 -2.26 9.40 -17.13
N ALA A 191 -2.85 9.21 -18.31
CA ALA A 191 -2.18 8.60 -19.46
C ALA A 191 -0.96 9.41 -19.93
N LEU A 192 -1.02 10.74 -19.85
CA LEU A 192 0.10 11.61 -20.19
C LEU A 192 1.25 11.52 -19.18
N ALA A 193 0.96 11.34 -17.89
CA ALA A 193 1.99 11.32 -16.85
C ALA A 193 2.59 9.93 -16.57
N THR A 194 1.86 8.84 -16.86
CA THR A 194 2.26 7.47 -16.49
C THR A 194 2.99 6.71 -17.60
N GLY A 195 3.72 5.66 -17.23
CA GLY A 195 4.35 4.71 -18.15
C GLY A 195 5.85 4.53 -17.94
N LEU A 196 6.44 3.64 -18.74
CA LEU A 196 7.85 3.31 -18.69
C LEU A 196 8.73 4.45 -19.23
N VAL A 197 9.72 4.83 -18.43
CA VAL A 197 10.76 5.82 -18.71
C VAL A 197 12.12 5.15 -18.50
N THR A 198 13.09 5.47 -19.34
CA THR A 198 14.46 4.94 -19.20
C THR A 198 15.44 6.10 -19.08
N ILE A 199 16.36 5.99 -18.12
CA ILE A 199 17.48 6.91 -17.96
C ILE A 199 18.75 6.12 -18.27
N GLU A 200 19.37 6.43 -19.40
CA GLU A 200 20.68 5.89 -19.78
C GLU A 200 21.76 6.86 -19.30
N MET A 201 22.69 6.39 -18.46
CA MET A 201 23.90 7.11 -18.08
C MET A 201 25.11 6.32 -18.56
N ARG A 202 25.96 6.96 -19.36
CA ARG A 202 27.14 6.30 -19.94
C ARG A 202 28.37 7.21 -19.96
N PRO A 203 29.59 6.64 -19.99
CA PRO A 203 30.78 7.42 -20.28
C PRO A 203 30.68 8.09 -21.65
N ARG A 204 30.93 9.40 -21.71
CA ARG A 204 30.92 10.20 -22.95
C ARG A 204 31.97 9.70 -23.95
N ARG A 205 33.09 9.20 -23.45
CA ARG A 205 34.14 8.56 -24.25
C ARG A 205 34.31 7.11 -23.81
N LEU A 206 33.80 6.21 -24.64
CA LEU A 206 34.03 4.77 -24.57
C LEU A 206 35.25 4.47 -25.46
N GLY A 207 36.36 4.08 -24.84
CA GLY A 207 37.54 3.61 -25.57
C GLY A 207 37.35 2.16 -26.01
N ILE A 208 37.98 1.77 -27.12
CA ILE A 208 37.92 0.40 -27.65
C ILE A 208 38.48 -0.62 -26.63
N GLY A 209 39.49 -0.24 -25.85
CA GLY A 209 40.08 -1.08 -24.80
C GLY A 209 39.32 -1.06 -23.46
N CYS A 210 38.14 -0.44 -23.38
CA CYS A 210 37.38 -0.40 -22.13
C CYS A 210 36.52 -1.66 -21.93
N HIS A 211 36.44 -2.12 -20.68
CA HIS A 211 35.42 -3.10 -20.30
C HIS A 211 34.03 -2.44 -20.37
N SER A 212 33.08 -3.10 -21.03
CA SER A 212 31.69 -2.65 -21.10
C SER A 212 31.13 -2.50 -19.68
N PRO A 213 30.52 -1.36 -19.33
CA PRO A 213 29.83 -1.23 -18.05
C PRO A 213 28.71 -2.28 -17.93
N SER A 214 28.54 -2.85 -16.74
CA SER A 214 27.58 -3.93 -16.49
C SER A 214 26.11 -3.48 -16.54
N LYS A 215 25.86 -2.20 -16.25
CA LYS A 215 24.55 -1.56 -16.35
C LYS A 215 24.76 -0.07 -16.66
N MET A 216 23.97 0.45 -17.59
CA MET A 216 23.97 1.86 -18.00
C MET A 216 22.55 2.42 -18.11
N VAL A 217 21.53 1.57 -17.98
CA VAL A 217 20.12 1.93 -18.16
C VAL A 217 19.39 1.61 -16.88
N SER A 218 18.77 2.64 -16.30
CA SER A 218 17.80 2.50 -15.24
C SER A 218 16.39 2.63 -15.82
N GLU A 219 15.55 1.64 -15.54
CA GLU A 219 14.15 1.59 -15.96
C GLU A 219 13.26 2.09 -14.84
N LEU A 220 12.36 3.02 -15.15
CA LEU A 220 11.43 3.62 -14.20
C LEU A 220 10.00 3.44 -14.69
N GLU A 221 9.14 2.92 -13.83
CA GLU A 221 7.71 2.82 -14.06
C GLU A 221 7.00 3.93 -13.29
N ILE A 222 6.53 4.94 -14.03
CA ILE A 222 5.78 6.06 -13.45
C ILE A 222 4.32 5.65 -13.39
N GLY A 223 3.77 5.48 -12.19
CA GLY A 223 2.43 4.93 -12.03
C GLY A 223 2.21 4.32 -10.65
N CYS A 224 1.14 3.55 -10.53
CA CYS A 224 0.81 2.82 -9.31
C CYS A 224 1.84 1.71 -9.08
N PRO A 225 2.59 1.72 -7.97
CA PRO A 225 3.50 0.64 -7.62
C PRO A 225 2.76 -0.68 -7.41
N PRO A 226 3.40 -1.83 -7.69
CA PRO A 226 2.78 -3.13 -7.55
C PRO A 226 2.35 -3.34 -6.10
N HIS A 227 1.13 -3.87 -5.92
CA HIS A 227 0.58 -4.22 -4.61
C HIS A 227 0.47 -3.06 -3.60
N ARG A 228 0.56 -1.80 -4.04
CA ARG A 228 0.28 -0.65 -3.17
C ARG A 228 -1.19 -0.62 -2.79
N HIS A 229 -1.48 -0.57 -1.49
CA HIS A 229 -2.83 -0.54 -0.95
C HIS A 229 -2.88 0.12 0.43
N ILE A 230 -4.08 0.41 0.90
CA ILE A 230 -4.31 0.97 2.23
C ILE A 230 -4.92 -0.07 3.18
N ARG A 231 -4.62 0.06 4.46
CA ARG A 231 -5.18 -0.77 5.54
C ARG A 231 -5.74 0.11 6.64
N VAL A 232 -6.97 -0.19 7.06
CA VAL A 232 -7.55 0.41 8.27
C VAL A 232 -7.02 -0.33 9.49
N HIS A 233 -6.72 0.39 10.57
CA HIS A 233 -6.37 -0.20 11.85
C HIS A 233 -7.61 -0.87 12.47
N LYS A 234 -7.50 -2.17 12.76
CA LYS A 234 -8.59 -3.01 13.26
C LYS A 234 -8.08 -3.92 14.37
N PRO A 235 -8.94 -4.39 15.28
CA PRO A 235 -8.61 -5.49 16.17
C PRO A 235 -8.18 -6.73 15.37
N THR A 236 -7.25 -7.52 15.91
CA THR A 236 -6.78 -8.76 15.25
C THR A 236 -7.71 -9.94 15.53
N GLU A 237 -8.32 -9.98 16.71
CA GLU A 237 -9.17 -11.08 17.18
C GLU A 237 -10.55 -10.57 17.59
N CYS A 238 -11.58 -11.31 17.19
CA CYS A 238 -12.98 -11.03 17.51
C CYS A 238 -13.82 -12.30 17.28
N GLN A 239 -14.99 -12.34 17.92
CA GLN A 239 -15.99 -13.38 17.70
C GLN A 239 -16.46 -13.39 16.24
N ASP A 240 -16.94 -14.53 15.77
CA ASP A 240 -17.69 -14.61 14.52
C ASP A 240 -19.13 -14.13 14.73
N TYR A 241 -19.54 -13.14 13.94
CA TYR A 241 -20.85 -12.50 14.06
C TYR A 241 -21.91 -13.16 13.18
N GLY A 242 -21.54 -14.00 12.20
CA GLY A 242 -22.48 -14.71 11.34
C GLY A 242 -23.40 -13.78 10.54
N SER A 243 -24.59 -13.49 11.08
CA SER A 243 -25.56 -12.58 10.48
C SER A 243 -26.14 -11.61 11.50
N TYR A 244 -26.51 -10.41 11.06
CA TYR A 244 -27.10 -9.37 11.90
C TYR A 244 -28.32 -8.72 11.23
N ILE A 245 -29.10 -7.98 12.01
CA ILE A 245 -30.36 -7.38 11.58
C ILE A 245 -30.22 -5.85 11.56
N ILE A 246 -30.61 -5.23 10.46
CA ILE A 246 -30.71 -3.76 10.33
C ILE A 246 -32.19 -3.37 10.46
N ASN A 247 -32.48 -2.44 11.37
CA ASN A 247 -33.83 -1.94 11.60
C ASN A 247 -34.34 -1.20 10.35
N ARG A 248 -35.61 -1.40 9.97
CA ARG A 248 -36.24 -0.72 8.82
C ARG A 248 -36.19 0.82 8.87
N ARG A 249 -35.98 1.43 10.02
CA ARG A 249 -35.85 2.90 10.15
C ARG A 249 -34.43 3.40 9.88
N SER A 250 -33.46 2.51 9.82
CA SER A 250 -32.03 2.83 9.77
C SER A 250 -31.44 2.77 8.36
N TYR A 251 -32.17 2.22 7.39
CA TYR A 251 -31.71 2.08 6.00
C TYR A 251 -32.77 2.49 4.98
N VAL A 252 -32.31 2.76 3.77
CA VAL A 252 -33.16 2.99 2.59
C VAL A 252 -32.85 1.93 1.53
N GLN A 253 -33.84 1.60 0.70
CA GLN A 253 -33.62 0.72 -0.46
C GLN A 253 -32.93 1.50 -1.60
N GLU A 254 -32.43 0.81 -2.63
CA GLU A 254 -31.72 1.44 -3.77
C GLU A 254 -32.49 2.60 -4.43
N ASN A 255 -33.84 2.58 -4.38
CA ASN A 255 -34.70 3.62 -4.95
C ASN A 255 -35.04 4.76 -3.96
N ASP A 256 -34.31 4.90 -2.86
CA ASP A 256 -34.63 5.80 -1.74
C ASP A 256 -36.00 5.56 -1.09
N GLU A 257 -36.60 4.38 -1.31
CA GLU A 257 -37.90 4.02 -0.74
C GLU A 257 -37.75 3.48 0.70
N PRO A 258 -38.70 3.83 1.61
CA PRO A 258 -38.68 3.33 2.98
C PRO A 258 -38.98 1.83 3.02
N PRO A 259 -38.15 1.02 3.69
CA PRO A 259 -38.31 -0.42 3.65
C PRO A 259 -39.51 -0.92 4.47
N ALA A 260 -40.16 -1.97 3.98
CA ALA A 260 -41.31 -2.59 4.63
C ALA A 260 -40.91 -3.45 5.86
N THR A 261 -39.75 -4.09 5.81
CA THR A 261 -39.26 -5.07 6.79
C THR A 261 -37.83 -4.77 7.23
N GLU A 262 -37.39 -5.46 8.28
CA GLU A 262 -35.98 -5.48 8.68
C GLU A 262 -35.15 -6.22 7.63
N MET A 263 -33.86 -5.88 7.54
CA MET A 263 -32.91 -6.51 6.62
C MET A 263 -32.00 -7.44 7.42
N VAL A 264 -31.80 -8.67 6.94
CA VAL A 264 -30.83 -9.62 7.50
C VAL A 264 -29.60 -9.60 6.60
N VAL A 265 -28.43 -9.32 7.19
CA VAL A 265 -27.16 -9.20 6.47
C VAL A 265 -26.18 -10.25 6.98
N GLU A 266 -25.54 -10.96 6.07
CA GLU A 266 -24.43 -11.87 6.37
C GLU A 266 -23.13 -11.08 6.51
N TYR A 267 -22.40 -11.33 7.59
CA TYR A 267 -21.16 -10.63 7.89
C TYR A 267 -19.95 -11.39 7.33
N ASP A 268 -19.27 -10.77 6.36
CA ASP A 268 -18.03 -11.31 5.79
C ASP A 268 -16.80 -10.83 6.57
N LYS A 269 -16.31 -11.69 7.48
CA LYS A 269 -15.11 -11.42 8.28
C LYS A 269 -13.83 -11.32 7.43
N GLN A 270 -13.74 -12.01 6.30
CA GLN A 270 -12.56 -11.93 5.41
C GLN A 270 -12.50 -10.56 4.74
N LEU A 271 -13.66 -10.02 4.39
CA LEU A 271 -13.78 -8.75 3.69
C LEU A 271 -13.61 -7.53 4.61
N TYR A 272 -14.32 -7.52 5.74
CA TYR A 272 -14.33 -6.35 6.63
C TYR A 272 -13.29 -6.44 7.74
N GLY A 273 -12.80 -7.63 8.09
CA GLY A 273 -11.97 -7.86 9.27
C GLY A 273 -12.73 -7.54 10.57
N CYS A 274 -12.11 -7.72 11.73
CA CYS A 274 -12.80 -7.58 13.00
C CYS A 274 -13.41 -6.18 13.22
N PRO A 275 -14.66 -6.09 13.73
CA PRO A 275 -15.30 -4.80 13.93
C PRO A 275 -14.63 -3.98 15.03
N ILE A 276 -14.59 -2.66 14.82
CA ILE A 276 -14.19 -1.69 15.85
C ILE A 276 -15.41 -1.45 16.74
N ILE A 277 -15.25 -1.61 18.06
CA ILE A 277 -16.33 -1.44 19.03
C ILE A 277 -16.28 -0.02 19.58
N LEU A 278 -17.40 0.69 19.49
CA LEU A 278 -17.59 2.06 19.92
C LEU A 278 -18.91 2.20 20.68
N THR A 279 -19.06 3.31 21.40
CA THR A 279 -20.29 3.69 22.07
C THR A 279 -21.03 4.74 21.24
N VAL A 280 -22.33 4.92 21.48
CA VAL A 280 -23.12 5.99 20.82
C VAL A 280 -22.54 7.40 21.06
N LYS A 281 -21.76 7.59 22.13
CA LYS A 281 -21.10 8.87 22.45
C LYS A 281 -19.78 9.06 21.71
N ASP A 282 -19.16 7.99 21.23
CA ASP A 282 -17.89 8.07 20.54
C ASP A 282 -18.08 8.56 19.11
N VAL A 283 -17.09 9.29 18.62
CA VAL A 283 -16.97 9.65 17.21
C VAL A 283 -16.03 8.67 16.52
N PHE A 284 -16.27 8.41 15.25
CA PHE A 284 -15.46 7.48 14.48
C PHE A 284 -14.71 8.19 13.35
N LYS A 285 -13.40 8.00 13.34
CA LYS A 285 -12.51 8.37 12.24
C LYS A 285 -11.51 7.23 12.09
N PRO A 286 -11.48 6.53 10.95
CA PRO A 286 -10.57 5.40 10.79
C PRO A 286 -9.11 5.88 10.71
N GLU A 287 -8.24 5.19 11.43
CA GLU A 287 -6.79 5.26 11.23
C GLU A 287 -6.41 4.35 10.07
N ILE A 288 -5.64 4.87 9.12
CA ILE A 288 -5.39 4.27 7.81
C ILE A 288 -3.92 4.44 7.47
N ASP A 289 -3.29 3.36 7.04
CA ASP A 289 -1.88 3.34 6.65
C ASP A 289 -1.73 2.85 5.21
N LEU A 290 -0.72 3.36 4.52
CA LEU A 290 -0.31 2.95 3.18
C LEU A 290 0.75 1.86 3.27
N TYR A 291 0.58 0.80 2.48
CA TYR A 291 1.49 -0.33 2.40
C TYR A 291 1.86 -0.63 0.95
N ASP A 292 3.12 -1.00 0.75
CA ASP A 292 3.60 -1.68 -0.45
C ASP A 292 3.82 -3.15 -0.08
N GLU A 293 2.95 -4.03 -0.56
CA GLU A 293 2.83 -5.39 -0.04
C GLU A 293 2.62 -5.41 1.49
N ASP A 294 3.61 -5.85 2.27
CA ASP A 294 3.57 -5.87 3.74
C ASP A 294 4.45 -4.80 4.39
N VAL A 295 5.08 -3.93 3.58
CA VAL A 295 5.95 -2.87 4.08
C VAL A 295 5.13 -1.61 4.32
N PHE A 296 5.10 -1.16 5.57
CA PHE A 296 4.52 0.11 5.94
C PHE A 296 5.28 1.26 5.24
N VAL A 297 4.54 2.13 4.55
CA VAL A 297 5.08 3.31 3.87
C VAL A 297 4.89 4.55 4.73
N GLU A 298 3.64 4.90 5.03
CA GLU A 298 3.27 6.04 5.86
C GLU A 298 1.83 5.94 6.39
N SER A 299 1.49 6.75 7.39
CA SER A 299 0.09 6.97 7.78
C SER A 299 -0.58 7.94 6.82
N MET A 300 -1.79 7.59 6.39
CA MET A 300 -2.49 8.25 5.29
C MET A 300 -3.03 9.63 5.68
N THR A 301 -2.55 10.66 5.01
CA THR A 301 -2.98 12.05 5.26
C THR A 301 -4.00 12.58 4.24
N ALA A 302 -4.28 11.83 3.18
CA ALA A 302 -5.22 12.24 2.14
C ALA A 302 -6.68 12.29 2.60
N GLY A 303 -7.46 13.10 1.87
CA GLY A 303 -8.91 13.10 1.93
C GLY A 303 -9.49 11.82 1.36
N PHE A 304 -10.42 11.21 2.07
CA PHE A 304 -11.18 10.05 1.64
C PHE A 304 -12.67 10.24 1.94
N VAL A 305 -13.50 9.52 1.19
CA VAL A 305 -14.92 9.42 1.43
C VAL A 305 -15.26 8.02 1.91
N MET A 306 -16.38 7.90 2.61
CA MET A 306 -16.86 6.65 3.15
C MET A 306 -18.37 6.56 2.93
N TRP A 307 -18.86 5.36 2.64
CA TRP A 307 -20.28 5.06 2.51
C TRP A 307 -20.60 3.73 3.21
N GLU A 308 -21.84 3.58 3.65
CA GLU A 308 -22.30 2.33 4.27
C GLU A 308 -22.88 1.40 3.19
N ASP A 309 -22.41 0.16 3.18
CA ASP A 309 -22.62 -0.79 2.09
C ASP A 309 -24.04 -1.37 2.03
N ASN A 310 -24.85 -1.19 3.08
CA ASN A 310 -26.25 -1.63 3.16
C ASN A 310 -27.25 -0.47 3.13
N GLY A 311 -26.82 0.74 2.74
CA GLY A 311 -27.70 1.91 2.62
C GLY A 311 -28.17 2.48 3.95
N ARG A 312 -27.44 2.26 5.04
CA ARG A 312 -27.75 2.90 6.32
C ARG A 312 -27.56 4.41 6.25
N HIS A 313 -28.45 5.14 6.93
CA HIS A 313 -28.47 6.61 6.96
C HIS A 313 -28.59 7.17 8.39
N ASP A 314 -28.45 6.31 9.40
CA ASP A 314 -28.54 6.65 10.82
C ASP A 314 -27.19 7.04 11.45
N PHE A 315 -26.33 7.67 10.66
CA PHE A 315 -25.11 8.34 11.06
C PHE A 315 -24.97 9.66 10.30
N THR A 316 -24.08 10.53 10.77
CA THR A 316 -23.77 11.80 10.10
C THR A 316 -22.36 12.23 10.48
N TYR A 317 -21.93 13.42 10.05
CA TYR A 317 -20.60 13.94 10.35
C TYR A 317 -20.64 15.02 11.43
N THR A 318 -19.51 15.19 12.12
CA THR A 318 -19.34 16.18 13.19
C THR A 318 -19.11 17.58 12.65
N ALA A 319 -18.44 17.72 11.50
CA ALA A 319 -18.12 19.01 10.91
C ALA A 319 -19.15 19.44 9.85
N SER A 320 -19.46 20.74 9.84
CA SER A 320 -20.06 21.42 8.68
C SER A 320 -18.97 21.90 7.71
N MET A 321 -19.34 22.18 6.46
CA MET A 321 -18.42 22.75 5.46
C MET A 321 -17.75 24.04 5.97
N GLN A 322 -18.50 24.88 6.71
CA GLN A 322 -17.97 26.08 7.34
C GLN A 322 -16.90 25.77 8.39
N SER A 323 -17.18 24.83 9.31
CA SER A 323 -16.22 24.46 10.36
C SER A 323 -14.98 23.74 9.82
N ALA A 324 -15.11 23.04 8.69
CA ALA A 324 -14.00 22.43 7.97
C ALA A 324 -13.12 23.47 7.24
N GLY A 325 -13.56 24.73 7.14
CA GLY A 325 -12.81 25.81 6.48
C GLY A 325 -13.02 25.91 4.98
N CYS A 326 -14.10 25.32 4.45
CA CYS A 326 -14.43 25.43 3.03
C CYS A 326 -14.71 26.90 2.64
N LEU A 327 -14.19 27.30 1.48
CA LEU A 327 -14.44 28.61 0.86
C LEU A 327 -15.61 28.57 -0.14
N ARG A 328 -15.92 27.37 -0.63
CA ARG A 328 -17.08 27.07 -1.49
C ARG A 328 -17.80 25.80 -1.05
N LEU A 329 -18.96 25.52 -1.63
CA LEU A 329 -19.68 24.27 -1.37
C LEU A 329 -18.80 23.05 -1.71
N ALA A 330 -18.64 22.15 -0.76
CA ALA A 330 -18.01 20.86 -1.00
C ALA A 330 -18.98 19.91 -1.73
N GLN A 331 -18.41 18.90 -2.39
CA GLN A 331 -19.18 17.78 -2.92
C GLN A 331 -19.78 16.96 -1.77
N THR A 332 -20.92 16.34 -2.03
CA THR A 332 -21.64 15.43 -1.11
C THR A 332 -22.10 14.20 -1.89
N TRP A 333 -22.31 13.07 -1.22
CA TRP A 333 -22.80 11.84 -1.85
C TRP A 333 -24.09 12.05 -2.64
N GLU A 334 -25.01 12.86 -2.13
CA GLU A 334 -26.24 13.23 -2.83
C GLU A 334 -25.94 13.85 -4.20
N LYS A 335 -25.12 14.91 -4.23
CA LYS A 335 -24.73 15.58 -5.48
C LYS A 335 -23.88 14.71 -6.40
N MET A 336 -23.08 13.79 -5.84
CA MET A 336 -22.23 12.92 -6.64
C MET A 336 -23.03 11.79 -7.29
N LYS A 337 -24.15 11.36 -6.69
CA LYS A 337 -25.07 10.37 -7.27
C LYS A 337 -26.04 10.98 -8.29
N GLU A 338 -26.29 12.29 -8.24
CA GLU A 338 -27.18 12.97 -9.19
C GLU A 338 -26.78 12.73 -10.66
N GLY A 339 -27.71 12.15 -11.43
CA GLY A 339 -27.53 11.95 -12.88
C GLY A 339 -26.55 10.83 -13.25
N VAL A 340 -26.13 10.00 -12.30
CA VAL A 340 -25.33 8.80 -12.53
C VAL A 340 -26.25 7.60 -12.78
N SER A 341 -25.82 6.67 -13.62
CA SER A 341 -26.55 5.42 -13.90
C SER A 341 -26.52 4.51 -12.69
N ASP A 342 -27.65 3.87 -12.35
CA ASP A 342 -27.76 2.95 -11.21
C ASP A 342 -26.80 1.74 -11.32
N ASP A 343 -26.39 1.38 -12.55
CA ASP A 343 -25.44 0.30 -12.82
C ASP A 343 -23.98 0.61 -12.42
N LEU A 344 -23.64 1.86 -12.10
CA LEU A 344 -22.26 2.23 -11.76
C LEU A 344 -21.93 1.83 -10.31
N PRO A 345 -20.84 1.09 -10.05
CA PRO A 345 -20.42 0.78 -8.68
C PRO A 345 -20.22 2.05 -7.85
N VAL A 346 -20.69 2.07 -6.60
CA VAL A 346 -20.63 3.25 -5.71
C VAL A 346 -19.23 3.83 -5.59
N LYS A 347 -18.21 2.97 -5.56
CA LYS A 347 -16.79 3.36 -5.50
C LYS A 347 -16.34 4.21 -6.70
N ASP A 348 -16.97 4.03 -7.86
CA ASP A 348 -16.60 4.73 -9.09
C ASP A 348 -17.40 6.04 -9.25
N ILE A 349 -18.37 6.32 -8.37
CA ILE A 349 -19.17 7.56 -8.37
C ILE A 349 -18.36 8.76 -7.88
N TRP A 350 -17.53 8.59 -6.84
CA TRP A 350 -16.78 9.68 -6.23
C TRP A 350 -15.34 9.27 -5.93
N GLY A 351 -14.40 9.84 -6.68
CA GLY A 351 -12.98 9.52 -6.58
C GLY A 351 -12.06 10.62 -7.11
N PRO A 352 -10.77 10.32 -7.29
CA PRO A 352 -9.77 11.26 -7.80
C PRO A 352 -10.16 11.94 -9.11
N HIS A 353 -10.89 11.22 -9.95
CA HIS A 353 -11.25 11.65 -11.30
C HIS A 353 -12.26 12.81 -11.35
N ASN A 354 -13.02 13.03 -10.28
CA ASN A 354 -14.04 14.07 -10.20
C ASN A 354 -14.00 14.90 -8.92
N TYR A 355 -13.02 14.68 -8.05
CA TYR A 355 -12.82 15.46 -6.83
C TYR A 355 -12.52 16.94 -7.13
N LYS A 356 -13.17 17.82 -6.38
CA LYS A 356 -13.00 19.27 -6.42
C LYS A 356 -12.79 19.80 -5.02
N SER A 357 -11.68 20.51 -4.83
CA SER A 357 -11.33 21.06 -3.53
C SER A 357 -12.29 22.20 -3.14
N CYS A 358 -12.85 22.15 -1.94
CA CYS A 358 -13.68 23.25 -1.41
C CYS A 358 -12.84 24.44 -0.88
N PHE A 359 -11.51 24.29 -0.83
CA PHE A 359 -10.58 25.27 -0.26
C PHE A 359 -10.04 26.27 -1.29
N LEU A 360 -10.38 26.10 -2.56
CA LEU A 360 -9.99 27.04 -3.62
C LEU A 360 -10.88 28.28 -3.56
N TYR A 361 -10.27 29.43 -3.88
CA TYR A 361 -10.91 30.74 -3.74
C TYR A 361 -11.99 30.95 -4.81
N GLU A 362 -13.25 30.75 -4.41
CA GLU A 362 -14.43 31.14 -5.17
C GLU A 362 -15.56 31.39 -4.17
N VAL A 363 -15.74 32.64 -3.77
CA VAL A 363 -16.62 32.98 -2.63
C VAL A 363 -18.06 32.66 -2.99
N THR A 364 -18.59 31.59 -2.39
CA THR A 364 -20.04 31.30 -2.40
C THR A 364 -20.71 31.99 -1.21
N GLU A 365 -22.02 32.19 -1.27
CA GLU A 365 -22.75 32.74 -0.11
C GLU A 365 -22.56 31.82 1.12
N THR A 366 -22.04 32.38 2.22
CA THR A 366 -21.71 31.65 3.45
C THR A 366 -22.90 30.92 4.08
N ARG A 367 -24.12 31.36 3.79
CA ARG A 367 -25.37 30.71 4.22
C ARG A 367 -25.51 29.26 3.74
N LEU A 368 -24.80 28.87 2.69
CA LEU A 368 -24.85 27.51 2.12
C LEU A 368 -23.83 26.56 2.76
N LEU A 369 -22.91 27.03 3.61
CA LEU A 369 -21.83 26.21 4.19
C LEU A 369 -22.20 25.51 5.51
N HIS A 370 -23.48 25.50 5.87
CA HIS A 370 -23.96 24.82 7.08
C HIS A 370 -24.17 23.32 6.89
N ASP A 371 -24.19 22.84 5.64
CA ASP A 371 -24.30 21.43 5.32
C ASP A 371 -23.12 20.62 5.88
N SER A 372 -23.35 19.34 6.08
CA SER A 372 -22.36 18.40 6.61
C SER A 372 -21.19 18.24 5.64
N TYR A 373 -19.96 18.30 6.15
CA TYR A 373 -18.76 17.99 5.38
C TYR A 373 -18.52 16.49 5.41
N GLN A 374 -18.53 15.82 4.25
CA GLN A 374 -18.53 14.35 4.17
C GLN A 374 -17.15 13.74 3.85
N ILE A 375 -16.14 14.57 3.67
CA ILE A 375 -14.76 14.14 3.38
C ILE A 375 -14.01 14.06 4.70
N LEU A 376 -13.37 12.92 4.94
CA LEU A 376 -12.57 12.65 6.13
C LEU A 376 -11.10 12.69 5.76
N ASN A 377 -10.26 13.08 6.70
CA ASN A 377 -8.82 12.92 6.64
C ASN A 377 -8.32 12.73 8.07
N GLN A 378 -7.10 12.21 8.25
CA GLN A 378 -6.58 11.96 9.59
C GLN A 378 -6.32 13.25 10.37
N SER A 379 -5.87 14.31 9.70
CA SER A 379 -5.41 15.56 10.30
C SER A 379 -6.54 16.52 10.72
N GLY A 380 -7.75 16.33 10.22
CA GLY A 380 -8.90 17.21 10.44
C GLY A 380 -9.81 16.73 11.57
N ASP A 381 -10.66 17.66 12.03
CA ASP A 381 -11.59 17.44 13.14
C ASP A 381 -12.91 16.76 12.73
N ASN A 382 -13.09 16.50 11.43
CA ASN A 382 -14.27 15.82 10.93
C ASN A 382 -14.25 14.33 11.30
N SER A 383 -15.39 13.81 11.74
CA SER A 383 -15.57 12.42 12.16
C SER A 383 -17.01 12.02 11.97
N VAL A 384 -17.27 10.72 11.90
CA VAL A 384 -18.61 10.15 11.91
C VAL A 384 -19.17 10.18 13.34
N ARG A 385 -20.45 10.54 13.46
CA ARG A 385 -21.24 10.48 14.70
C ARG A 385 -22.53 9.72 14.45
N TRP A 386 -22.99 9.02 15.48
CA TRP A 386 -24.13 8.11 15.39
C TRP A 386 -25.44 8.84 15.70
N LEU A 387 -26.49 8.55 14.93
CA LEU A 387 -27.85 9.07 15.16
C LEU A 387 -28.77 7.99 15.74
N ALA A 388 -28.45 6.72 15.50
CA ALA A 388 -29.19 5.59 16.04
C ALA A 388 -29.11 5.55 17.57
N THR A 389 -30.26 5.29 18.20
CA THR A 389 -30.38 5.01 19.63
C THR A 389 -31.11 3.66 19.81
N GLY A 390 -30.57 2.77 20.63
CA GLY A 390 -31.06 1.39 20.80
C GLY A 390 -29.95 0.32 20.73
N ASP A 391 -30.34 -0.95 20.56
CA ASP A 391 -29.49 -2.15 20.54
C ASP A 391 -28.19 -2.00 19.72
N ASP A 392 -27.19 -2.84 19.99
CA ASP A 392 -25.90 -2.87 19.28
C ASP A 392 -26.09 -2.84 17.75
N GLN A 393 -25.57 -1.79 17.11
CA GLN A 393 -25.69 -1.58 15.66
C GLN A 393 -24.37 -1.87 14.96
N LEU A 394 -24.39 -2.77 13.96
CA LEU A 394 -23.24 -3.04 13.09
C LEU A 394 -23.36 -2.24 11.78
N TYR A 395 -22.28 -1.52 11.44
CA TYR A 395 -22.13 -0.74 10.22
C TYR A 395 -21.00 -1.33 9.39
N LEU A 396 -21.22 -1.47 8.08
CA LEU A 396 -20.21 -1.93 7.13
C LEU A 396 -19.86 -0.77 6.21
N PHE A 397 -18.65 -0.26 6.36
CA PHE A 397 -18.19 0.88 5.60
C PHE A 397 -17.16 0.47 4.55
N SER A 398 -17.35 0.99 3.35
CA SER A 398 -16.33 1.05 2.31
C SER A 398 -15.81 2.48 2.20
N LEU A 399 -14.51 2.63 1.97
CA LEU A 399 -13.85 3.93 1.83
C LEU A 399 -12.99 3.98 0.57
N HIS A 400 -12.87 5.19 0.02
CA HIS A 400 -12.11 5.46 -1.20
C HIS A 400 -11.39 6.80 -1.08
N VAL A 401 -10.10 6.84 -1.41
CA VAL A 401 -9.30 8.06 -1.40
C VAL A 401 -9.69 8.94 -2.58
N VAL A 402 -10.01 10.21 -2.33
CA VAL A 402 -10.49 11.16 -3.36
C VAL A 402 -9.43 12.17 -3.79
N ASP A 403 -8.31 12.28 -3.07
CA ASP A 403 -7.26 13.24 -3.39
C ASP A 403 -6.50 12.85 -4.68
N PRO A 404 -6.61 13.64 -5.76
CA PRO A 404 -5.98 13.33 -7.05
C PRO A 404 -4.46 13.44 -7.05
N TYR A 405 -3.86 14.00 -6.00
CA TYR A 405 -2.42 14.19 -5.88
C TYR A 405 -1.75 13.20 -4.91
N TYR A 406 -2.52 12.27 -4.33
CA TYR A 406 -2.01 11.37 -3.30
C TYR A 406 -1.27 10.15 -3.86
N SER A 407 -1.89 9.44 -4.80
CA SER A 407 -1.37 8.23 -5.45
C SER A 407 -2.02 8.01 -6.82
N TYR A 408 -1.31 7.33 -7.73
CA TYR A 408 -1.86 6.78 -8.96
C TYR A 408 -2.72 5.53 -8.74
N CYS A 409 -2.63 4.91 -7.56
CA CYS A 409 -3.40 3.72 -7.24
C CYS A 409 -4.84 4.08 -6.85
N SER A 410 -5.79 3.20 -7.20
CA SER A 410 -7.13 3.24 -6.61
C SER A 410 -7.05 2.69 -5.18
N LEU A 411 -7.00 3.60 -4.20
CA LEU A 411 -6.83 3.24 -2.80
C LEU A 411 -8.19 3.10 -2.12
N GLU A 412 -8.52 1.86 -1.77
CA GLU A 412 -9.80 1.44 -1.19
C GLU A 412 -9.57 0.60 0.05
N ALA A 413 -10.47 0.71 1.03
CA ALA A 413 -10.50 -0.20 2.17
C ALA A 413 -11.92 -0.40 2.67
N ARG A 414 -12.08 -1.39 3.56
CA ARG A 414 -13.35 -1.71 4.22
C ARG A 414 -13.16 -1.84 5.71
N VAL A 415 -14.16 -1.45 6.49
CA VAL A 415 -14.14 -1.53 7.95
C VAL A 415 -15.54 -1.78 8.49
N ALA A 416 -15.62 -2.62 9.52
CA ALA A 416 -16.84 -2.86 10.28
C ALA A 416 -16.78 -2.09 11.60
N VAL A 417 -17.91 -1.54 12.04
CA VAL A 417 -18.02 -0.80 13.30
C VAL A 417 -19.27 -1.24 14.06
N ILE A 418 -19.10 -1.65 15.32
CA ILE A 418 -20.20 -1.93 16.24
C ILE A 418 -20.37 -0.72 17.15
N VAL A 419 -21.59 -0.20 17.21
CA VAL A 419 -21.94 0.91 18.10
C VAL A 419 -22.91 0.39 19.14
N SER A 420 -22.47 0.39 20.40
CA SER A 420 -23.24 -0.10 21.55
C SER A 420 -23.82 1.06 22.36
N ASP A 421 -25.04 0.86 22.85
CA ASP A 421 -25.64 1.76 23.82
C ASP A 421 -25.13 1.41 25.23
N GLU A 422 -24.08 2.09 25.67
CA GLU A 422 -23.52 1.92 27.01
C GLU A 422 -24.49 2.26 28.17
N SER A 423 -25.72 2.73 27.90
CA SER A 423 -26.75 2.82 28.93
C SER A 423 -27.23 1.46 29.46
N LEU A 424 -26.79 0.35 28.85
CA LEU A 424 -26.98 -1.02 29.32
C LEU A 424 -25.67 -1.77 29.64
N VAL A 425 -24.62 -1.08 30.08
CA VAL A 425 -23.64 -1.73 30.96
C VAL A 425 -24.30 -1.92 32.33
N GLU A 426 -25.33 -2.76 32.40
CA GLU A 426 -25.49 -3.60 33.57
C GLU A 426 -24.15 -4.28 33.74
N VAL A 427 -23.45 -3.91 34.82
CA VAL A 427 -22.30 -4.61 35.36
C VAL A 427 -22.47 -6.07 35.01
N ARG A 428 -21.70 -6.57 34.03
CA ARG A 428 -21.74 -7.98 33.63
C ARG A 428 -21.28 -8.73 34.85
N GLU A 429 -22.23 -9.04 35.74
CA GLU A 429 -21.95 -9.60 37.04
C GLU A 429 -21.29 -10.94 36.75
N THR A 430 -19.98 -10.97 36.92
CA THR A 430 -19.23 -12.20 36.77
C THR A 430 -19.87 -13.23 37.70
N PRO A 431 -19.96 -14.51 37.32
CA PRO A 431 -20.50 -15.56 38.20
C PRO A 431 -19.81 -15.55 39.58
N LEU A 432 -18.56 -15.09 39.63
CA LEU A 432 -17.79 -14.80 40.85
C LEU A 432 -18.45 -13.78 41.79
N LEU A 433 -19.01 -12.67 41.29
CA LEU A 433 -19.70 -11.66 42.10
C LEU A 433 -21.00 -12.20 42.70
N ARG A 434 -21.75 -13.00 41.94
CA ARG A 434 -23.00 -13.63 42.42
C ARG A 434 -22.71 -14.68 43.49
N ILE A 435 -21.66 -15.47 43.29
CA ILE A 435 -21.22 -16.45 44.28
C ILE A 435 -20.71 -15.75 45.55
N SER A 436 -19.98 -14.64 45.42
CA SER A 436 -19.45 -13.92 46.59
C SER A 436 -20.55 -13.20 47.39
N LEU A 437 -21.51 -12.55 46.73
CA LEU A 437 -22.67 -11.94 47.41
C LEU A 437 -23.57 -13.00 48.05
N GLY A 438 -23.84 -14.10 47.32
CA GLY A 438 -24.66 -15.20 47.83
C GLY A 438 -24.03 -15.89 49.04
N THR A 439 -22.71 -16.12 49.02
CA THR A 439 -21.99 -16.68 50.17
C THR A 439 -21.95 -15.73 51.36
N PHE A 440 -21.77 -14.43 51.13
CA PHE A 440 -21.80 -13.41 52.19
C PHE A 440 -23.19 -13.32 52.85
N ALA A 441 -24.26 -13.27 52.05
CA ALA A 441 -25.63 -13.25 52.55
C ALA A 441 -25.99 -14.55 53.29
N GLY A 442 -25.54 -15.70 52.78
CA GLY A 442 -25.75 -17.00 53.42
C GLY A 442 -25.04 -17.11 54.77
N LEU A 443 -23.78 -16.67 54.86
CA LEU A 443 -23.00 -16.70 56.11
C LEU A 443 -23.58 -15.73 57.15
N THR A 444 -23.91 -14.50 56.75
CA THR A 444 -24.52 -13.52 57.67
C THR A 444 -25.88 -13.99 58.18
N GLY A 445 -26.73 -14.54 57.32
CA GLY A 445 -28.00 -15.16 57.71
C GLY A 445 -27.82 -16.34 58.66
N SER A 446 -26.85 -17.21 58.39
CA SER A 446 -26.53 -18.36 59.25
C SER A 446 -26.05 -17.94 60.63
N ILE A 447 -25.18 -16.92 60.70
CA ILE A 447 -24.68 -16.36 61.95
C ILE A 447 -25.82 -15.75 62.77
N LEU A 448 -26.72 -14.99 62.13
CA LEU A 448 -27.89 -14.39 62.78
C LEU A 448 -28.85 -15.45 63.33
N ILE A 449 -29.10 -16.52 62.58
CA ILE A 449 -29.94 -17.63 63.04
C ILE A 449 -29.28 -18.34 64.22
N ALA A 450 -27.98 -18.63 64.14
CA ALA A 450 -27.23 -19.27 65.21
C ALA A 450 -27.19 -18.41 66.49
N THR A 451 -26.97 -17.09 66.36
CA THR A 451 -27.01 -16.17 67.52
C THR A 451 -28.41 -16.05 68.10
N TYR A 452 -29.47 -16.04 67.28
CA TYR A 452 -30.85 -16.05 67.76
C TYR A 452 -31.15 -17.31 68.60
N PHE A 453 -30.78 -18.50 68.11
CA PHE A 453 -30.99 -19.74 68.85
C PHE A 453 -30.11 -19.84 70.11
N TYR A 454 -28.88 -19.34 70.06
CA TYR A 454 -27.99 -19.26 71.21
C TYR A 454 -28.57 -18.35 72.31
N TYR A 455 -29.01 -17.14 71.92
CA TYR A 455 -29.63 -16.18 72.82
C TYR A 455 -30.93 -16.71 73.42
N ARG A 456 -31.80 -17.32 72.59
CA ARG A 456 -33.04 -17.94 73.04
C ARG A 456 -32.79 -19.07 74.04
N ARG A 457 -31.75 -19.89 73.84
CA ARG A 457 -31.40 -20.97 74.76
C ARG A 457 -30.89 -20.44 76.10
N GLY A 458 -30.07 -19.38 76.10
CA GLY A 458 -29.63 -18.69 77.32
C GLY A 458 -30.81 -18.08 78.09
N HIS A 459 -31.67 -17.35 77.41
CA HIS A 459 -32.84 -16.72 78.03
C HIS A 459 -33.84 -17.73 78.61
N ILE A 460 -34.03 -18.90 77.96
CA ILE A 460 -34.87 -19.97 78.53
C ILE A 460 -34.23 -20.57 79.81
N HIS A 461 -32.90 -20.65 79.87
CA HIS A 461 -32.19 -21.13 81.05
C HIS A 461 -32.30 -20.15 82.22
N ASP A 462 -32.14 -18.85 81.96
CA ASP A 462 -32.29 -17.81 82.98
C ASP A 462 -33.74 -17.75 83.50
N LEU A 463 -34.73 -17.85 82.62
CA LEU A 463 -36.15 -17.90 83.01
C LEU A 463 -36.50 -19.14 83.85
N ALA A 464 -35.87 -20.29 83.56
CA ALA A 464 -36.05 -21.52 84.34
C ALA A 464 -35.43 -21.40 85.74
N GLN A 465 -34.30 -20.70 85.87
CA GLN A 465 -33.63 -20.46 87.14
C GLN A 465 -34.42 -19.48 88.02
N ASP A 466 -35.01 -18.43 87.43
CA ASP A 466 -35.91 -17.49 88.13
C ASP A 466 -37.22 -18.15 88.58
N LEU A 467 -37.75 -19.09 87.80
CA LEU A 467 -38.92 -19.90 88.18
C LEU A 467 -38.61 -20.85 89.35
N HIS A 468 -37.44 -21.48 89.36
CA HIS A 468 -37.01 -22.33 90.48
C HIS A 468 -36.73 -21.52 91.76
N HIS A 469 -36.25 -20.28 91.64
CA HIS A 469 -36.04 -19.42 92.80
C HIS A 469 -37.38 -18.92 93.40
N ASN A 470 -38.36 -18.57 92.56
CA ASN A 470 -39.66 -18.07 93.02
C ASN A 470 -40.62 -19.16 93.53
N TYR A 471 -40.51 -20.41 93.06
CA TYR A 471 -41.38 -21.51 93.49
C TYR A 471 -40.75 -22.44 94.55
N GLY A 472 -39.47 -22.26 94.90
CA GLY A 472 -38.78 -23.03 95.93
C GLY A 472 -39.10 -22.61 97.38
N GLU A 473 -39.86 -21.54 97.60
CA GLU A 473 -40.12 -20.98 98.94
C GLU A 473 -41.54 -21.28 99.50
N LYS A 474 -42.32 -22.15 98.85
CA LYS A 474 -43.64 -22.57 99.34
C LYS A 474 -43.86 -24.07 99.22
N ALA A 475 -43.24 -24.85 100.10
CA ALA A 475 -43.70 -26.21 100.39
C ALA A 475 -43.18 -26.71 101.75
N GLU A 476 -43.97 -26.55 102.80
CA GLU A 476 -44.10 -27.52 103.91
C GLU A 476 -45.55 -27.50 104.45
N PRO A 477 -46.07 -28.63 105.02
CA PRO A 477 -47.46 -29.04 104.88
C PRO A 477 -48.32 -28.85 106.15
N GLU A 478 -49.64 -28.70 105.98
CA GLU A 478 -50.64 -28.82 107.05
C GLU A 478 -51.22 -30.25 107.09
N GLU A 479 -51.23 -30.84 108.29
CA GLU A 479 -51.87 -32.11 108.63
C GLU A 479 -53.38 -31.93 108.89
N ASP A 480 -54.17 -32.87 108.37
CA ASP A 480 -55.59 -33.05 108.66
C ASP A 480 -55.82 -33.55 110.10
N HIS A 481 -56.90 -33.12 110.76
CA HIS A 481 -57.74 -34.01 111.57
C HIS A 481 -59.17 -33.46 111.80
N GLU A 482 -60.12 -34.21 111.25
CA GLU A 482 -61.39 -34.67 111.83
C GLU A 482 -62.40 -33.67 112.47
N GLN A 483 -63.52 -33.55 111.74
CA GLN A 483 -64.83 -34.10 112.11
C GLN A 483 -65.60 -33.47 113.29
N GLY A 484 -66.77 -32.91 112.95
CA GLY A 484 -67.97 -33.10 113.76
C GLY A 484 -68.56 -31.86 114.40
N ASP A 485 -69.66 -31.42 113.78
CA ASP A 485 -70.97 -31.32 114.44
C ASP A 485 -71.51 -29.92 114.84
N ASN A 486 -72.73 -29.73 114.36
CA ASN A 486 -73.88 -29.01 114.92
C ASN A 486 -73.98 -27.47 114.96
N SER A 487 -75.01 -27.06 114.22
CA SER A 487 -76.23 -26.36 114.67
C SER A 487 -76.23 -24.83 114.76
N ASP A 488 -77.10 -24.31 113.88
CA ASP A 488 -78.19 -23.36 114.13
C ASP A 488 -77.95 -21.84 114.10
N ASP A 489 -78.92 -21.25 113.37
CA ASP A 489 -79.37 -19.86 113.20
C ASP A 489 -78.60 -18.88 112.29
#